data_AF-A0A1V0N426-F1
#
_entry.id   AF-A0A1V0N426-F1
#
_cell.length_a   1.000
_cell.length_b   1.000
_cell.length_c   1.000
_cell.angle_alpha   90.00
_cell.angle_beta   90.00
_cell.angle_gamma   90.00
#
_symmetry.space_group_name_H-M   'P 1'
#
loop_
_entity.id
_entity.type
_entity.pdbx_description
1 polymer ?
#
loop_
_entity_poly.entity_id
_entity_poly.type
_entity_poly.pdbx_seq_one_letter_code
_entity_poly.pdbx_strand_id
1 'polypeptide(L)' 'MEDEITTIQLKKSVVNALKEIKKYPRETYNEIILDLINDARETHELNTFVQKAQESKMKELWEEGDYSGWEHA' A
#
# COMPACT_ATOMS: atom_id res chain seq x y z
N MET A 1 0.70 -23.53 19.76
CA MET A 1 0.45 -22.26 20.45
C MET A 1 -1.00 -21.95 20.22
N GLU A 2 -1.73 -21.61 21.28
CA GLU A 2 -3.14 -21.25 21.20
C GLU A 2 -3.21 -19.85 20.59
N ASP A 3 -4.03 -19.64 19.56
CA ASP A 3 -4.21 -18.30 18.99
C ASP A 3 -4.91 -17.42 20.04
N GLU A 4 -4.27 -16.31 20.41
CA GLU A 4 -4.89 -15.32 21.29
C GLU A 4 -5.97 -14.56 20.52
N ILE A 5 -7.23 -14.96 20.70
CA ILE A 5 -8.38 -14.36 20.02
C ILE A 5 -8.97 -13.23 20.87
N THR A 6 -9.14 -12.07 20.25
CA THR A 6 -9.85 -10.93 20.83
C THR A 6 -11.09 -10.58 20.00
N THR A 7 -12.00 -9.81 20.58
CA THR A 7 -13.22 -9.34 19.89
C THR A 7 -13.09 -7.87 19.52
N ILE A 8 -13.40 -7.55 18.26
CA ILE A 8 -13.52 -6.17 17.78
C ILE A 8 -14.93 -5.92 17.24
N GLN A 9 -15.38 -4.68 17.32
CA GLN A 9 -16.67 -4.28 16.74
C GLN A 9 -16.45 -3.65 15.36
N LEU A 10 -17.15 -4.18 14.36
CA LEU A 10 -17.15 -3.65 13.00
C LEU A 10 -18.56 -3.26 12.58
N LYS A 11 -18.68 -2.16 11.84
CA LYS A 11 -19.96 -1.78 11.22
C LYS A 11 -20.38 -2.88 10.23
N LYS A 12 -21.69 -3.13 10.11
CA LYS A 12 -22.22 -4.11 9.15
C LYS A 12 -21.79 -3.84 7.72
N SER A 13 -21.69 -2.56 7.33
CA SER A 13 -21.20 -2.17 6.00
C SER A 13 -19.76 -2.64 5.75
N VAL A 14 -18.89 -2.56 6.76
CA VAL A 14 -17.50 -3.03 6.67
C VAL A 14 -17.46 -4.55 6.52
N VAL A 15 -18.26 -5.28 7.32
CA VAL A 15 -18.35 -6.75 7.21
C VAL A 15 -18.85 -7.17 5.83
N ASN A 16 -19.79 -6.43 5.24
CA ASN A 16 -20.27 -6.71 3.89
C ASN A 16 -19.20 -6.46 2.83
N ALA A 17 -18.47 -5.34 2.93
CA ALA A 17 -17.33 -5.08 2.05
C ALA A 17 -16.26 -6.18 2.14
N LEU A 18 -15.93 -6.63 3.37
CA LEU A 18 -15.00 -7.74 3.57
C LEU A 18 -15.48 -9.06 2.94
N LYS A 19 -16.80 -9.30 2.85
CA LYS A 19 -17.34 -10.49 2.17
C LYS A 19 -17.20 -10.40 0.65
N GLU A 20 -17.35 -9.21 0.08
CA GLU A 20 -17.30 -8.99 -1.38
C GLU A 20 -15.90 -9.16 -1.94
N ILE A 21 -14.87 -8.83 -1.16
CA ILE A 21 -13.47 -8.92 -1.58
C ILE A 21 -12.83 -10.28 -1.32
N LYS A 22 -13.59 -11.27 -0.84
CA LYS A 22 -13.09 -12.62 -0.60
C LYS A 22 -12.52 -13.22 -1.88
N LYS A 23 -11.26 -13.65 -1.83
CA LYS A 23 -10.58 -14.34 -2.94
C LYS A 23 -11.05 -15.79 -3.05
N TYR A 24 -11.37 -16.42 -1.91
CA TYR A 24 -11.79 -17.82 -1.86
C TYR A 24 -12.98 -18.06 -0.91
N PRO A 25 -13.81 -19.09 -1.14
CA PRO A 25 -15.00 -19.35 -0.32
C PRO A 25 -14.72 -19.57 1.18
N ARG A 26 -13.53 -20.08 1.54
CA ARG A 26 -13.13 -20.42 2.91
C ARG A 26 -12.25 -19.39 3.59
N GLU A 27 -11.96 -18.28 2.92
CA GLU A 27 -11.13 -17.21 3.47
C GLU A 27 -11.79 -16.58 4.70
N THR A 28 -11.01 -16.43 5.76
CA THR A 28 -11.42 -15.86 7.05
C THR A 28 -11.28 -14.34 7.03
N TYR A 29 -12.00 -13.64 7.90
CA TYR A 29 -11.82 -12.20 8.01
C TYR A 29 -10.42 -11.81 8.50
N ASN A 30 -9.76 -12.67 9.28
CA ASN A 30 -8.40 -12.43 9.73
C ASN A 30 -7.41 -12.43 8.54
N GLU A 31 -7.53 -13.40 7.63
CA GLU A 31 -6.72 -13.44 6.41
C GLU A 31 -6.95 -12.20 5.54
N ILE A 32 -8.22 -11.84 5.29
CA ILE A 32 -8.55 -10.66 4.47
C ILE A 32 -8.00 -9.37 5.09
N ILE A 33 -8.18 -9.19 6.40
CA ILE A 33 -7.70 -8.00 7.12
C ILE A 33 -6.16 -7.97 7.10
N LEU A 34 -5.50 -9.11 7.26
CA LEU A 34 -4.04 -9.20 7.22
C LEU A 34 -3.49 -8.86 5.82
N ASP A 35 -4.11 -9.40 4.77
CA ASP A 35 -3.78 -9.07 3.38
C ASP A 35 -3.92 -7.57 3.13
N LEU A 36 -5.05 -6.96 3.51
CA LEU A 36 -5.26 -5.52 3.36
C LEU A 36 -4.22 -4.66 4.12
N ILE A 37 -3.80 -5.11 5.31
CA ILE A 37 -2.76 -4.42 6.08
C ILE A 37 -1.41 -4.53 5.37
N ASN A 38 -1.08 -5.70 4.83
CA ASN A 38 0.16 -5.91 4.08
C ASN A 38 0.17 -5.09 2.79
N ASP A 39 -0.92 -5.11 2.01
CA ASP A 39 -1.07 -4.31 0.79
C ASP A 39 -0.90 -2.82 1.07
N ALA A 40 -1.47 -2.32 2.18
CA ALA A 40 -1.31 -0.93 2.59
C ALA A 40 0.15 -0.58 2.95
N ARG A 41 0.88 -1.51 3.58
CA ARG A 41 2.30 -1.35 3.91
C ARG A 41 3.18 -1.40 2.67
N GLU A 42 2.98 -2.38 1.80
CA GLU A 42 3.73 -2.53 0.54
C GLU A 42 3.52 -1.31 -0.36
N THR A 43 2.29 -0.80 -0.46
CA THR A 43 2.00 0.43 -1.20
C THR A 43 2.72 1.63 -0.62
N HIS A 44 2.80 1.74 0.71
CA HIS A 44 3.52 2.81 1.38
C HIS A 44 5.05 2.72 1.16
N GLU A 45 5.61 1.52 1.25
CA GLU A 45 7.02 1.24 1.00
C GLU A 45 7.39 1.51 -0.47
N LEU A 46 6.55 1.08 -1.41
CA LEU A 46 6.72 1.35 -2.84
C LEU A 46 6.68 2.86 -3.13
N ASN A 47 5.71 3.58 -2.58
CA ASN A 47 5.63 5.04 -2.73
C ASN A 47 6.89 5.73 -2.22
N THR A 48 7.39 5.30 -1.06
CA THR A 48 8.63 5.84 -0.48
C THR A 48 9.84 5.56 -1.37
N PHE A 49 9.92 4.36 -1.95
CA PHE A 49 10.98 4.01 -2.89
C PHE A 49 10.94 4.87 -4.15
N VAL A 50 9.76 5.03 -4.76
CA VAL A 50 9.57 5.85 -5.96
C VAL A 50 9.96 7.30 -5.69
N GLN A 51 9.54 7.87 -4.55
CA GLN A 51 9.91 9.23 -4.16
C GLN A 51 11.43 9.40 -4.06
N LYS A 52 12.14 8.48 -3.40
CA LYS A 52 13.60 8.54 -3.28
C LYS A 52 14.31 8.42 -4.63
N ALA A 53 13.82 7.54 -5.51
CA ALA A 53 14.37 7.38 -6.86
C ALA A 53 14.19 8.67 -7.68
N GLN A 54 13.03 9.32 -7.58
CA GLN A 54 12.76 10.60 -8.22
C GLN A 54 13.66 11.72 -7.66
N GLU A 55 13.81 11.82 -6.34
CA GLU A 55 14.70 12.80 -5.71
C GLU A 55 16.16 12.63 -6.16
N SER A 56 16.65 11.38 -6.23
CA SER A 56 18.00 11.09 -6.71
C SER A 56 18.17 11.47 -8.18
N LYS A 57 17.18 11.15 -9.03
CA LYS A 57 17.24 11.48 -10.46
C LYS A 57 17.19 12.98 -10.69
N MET A 58 16.39 13.69 -9.90
CA MET A 58 16.31 15.15 -9.94
C MET A 58 17.64 15.79 -9.55
N LYS A 59 18.33 15.30 -8.51
CA LYS A 59 19.65 15.79 -8.13
C LYS A 59 20.68 15.57 -9.24
N GLU A 60 20.70 14.39 -9.85
CA GLU A 60 21.59 14.06 -10.97
C GLU A 60 21.38 15.02 -12.15
N LEU A 61 20.12 15.23 -12.60
CA LEU A 61 19.81 16.13 -13.70
C LEU A 61 20.19 17.60 -13.39
N TRP A 62 20.06 18.03 -12.13
CA TRP A 62 20.45 19.36 -11.70
C TRP A 62 21.97 19.54 -11.62
N GLU A 63 22.70 18.50 -11.22
CA GLU A 63 24.18 18.49 -11.20
C GLU A 63 24.78 18.42 -12.61
N GLU A 64 24.14 17.70 -13.53
CA GLU A 64 24.52 17.63 -14.95
C GLU A 64 24.19 18.93 -15.72
N GLY A 65 23.40 19.84 -15.12
CA GLY A 65 23.03 21.12 -15.71
C GLY A 65 22.11 21.01 -16.93
N ASP A 66 21.47 19.86 -17.13
CA ASP A 66 20.55 19.64 -18.25
C ASP A 66 19.13 20.07 -17.87
N TYR A 67 18.82 21.34 -18.18
CA TYR A 67 17.51 21.94 -17.97
C TYR A 67 16.58 21.81 -19.19
N SER A 68 16.98 21.05 -20.23
CA SER A 68 16.22 20.94 -21.49
C SER A 68 14.79 20.44 -21.30
N GLY A 69 14.55 19.58 -20.30
CA GLY A 69 13.21 19.08 -19.94
C GLY A 69 12.29 20.11 -19.27
N TRP A 70 12.84 21.19 -18.70
CA TRP A 70 12.08 22.27 -18.05
C TRP A 70 11.74 23.42 -19.01
N GLU A 71 12.45 23.54 -20.13
CA GLU A 71 12.19 24.56 -21.16
C GLU A 71 10.95 24.30 -22.02
N HIS A 72 10.31 23.13 -21.88
CA HIS A 72 9.13 22.72 -22.65
C HIS A 72 7.89 22.41 -21.80
N ALA A 73 7.88 22.80 -20.52
CA ALA A 73 6.75 22.64 -19.61
C ALA A 73 5.78 23.83 -19.63
#